data_AF-A0A3A8GIN9-F1
#
_entry.id   AF-A0A3A8GIN9-F1
#
_cell.length_a   1.000
_cell.length_b   1.000
_cell.length_c   1.000
_cell.angle_alpha   90.00
_cell.angle_beta   90.00
_cell.angle_gamma   90.00
#
_symmetry.space_group_name_H-M   'P 1'
#
loop_
_entity.id
_entity.type
_entity.pdbx_description
1 polymer ?
#
loop_
_entity_poly.entity_id
_entity_poly.type
_entity_poly.pdbx_seq_one_letter_code
_entity_poly.pdbx_strand_id
1 'polypeptide(L)'
;MGQEVVEMAPIDDVKAFLLLHGLDTERTAYGLRGELECGGRRYLYKIGRANDGGDDVSVRPLPEGLTWWFWRENLEGIARLLLDARARVEEGQAKSWLEALRHLDSTMSALWPDDPDAT
;
A
#
# COMPACT_ATOMS: atom_id res chain seq x y z
N MET A 1 30.74 9.91 -8.95
CA MET A 1 29.28 9.71 -8.91
C MET A 1 29.01 8.72 -7.80
N GLY A 2 28.80 9.22 -6.58
CA GLY A 2 28.36 8.36 -5.48
C GLY A 2 26.89 8.09 -5.68
N GLN A 3 26.48 6.82 -5.74
CA GLN A 3 25.09 6.49 -5.48
C GLN A 3 24.82 6.91 -4.04
N GLU A 4 23.99 7.94 -3.85
CA GLU A 4 23.35 8.18 -2.57
C GLU A 4 22.60 6.90 -2.21
N VAL A 5 23.09 6.21 -1.18
CA VAL A 5 22.31 5.19 -0.50
C VAL A 5 21.19 5.97 0.16
N VAL A 6 20.02 5.98 -0.46
CA VAL A 6 18.82 6.56 0.14
C VAL A 6 18.44 5.63 1.29
N GLU A 7 19.04 5.85 2.45
CA GLU A 7 18.59 5.24 3.69
C GLU A 7 17.39 6.07 4.18
N MET A 8 16.20 5.72 3.70
CA MET A 8 14.92 6.20 4.21
C MET A 8 13.97 4.99 4.33
N ALA A 9 13.20 4.78 5.40
CA ALA A 9 12.94 5.68 6.52
C ALA A 9 12.22 5.03 7.72
N PRO A 10 12.32 5.63 8.92
CA PRO A 10 11.26 5.52 9.91
C PRO A 10 9.90 5.81 9.26
N ILE A 11 8.87 5.08 9.69
CA ILE A 11 7.51 5.10 9.14
C ILE A 11 6.86 6.50 8.99
N ASP A 12 7.35 7.52 9.70
CA ASP A 12 6.92 8.91 9.51
C ASP A 12 7.42 9.53 8.20
N ASP A 13 8.62 9.19 7.70
CA ASP A 13 9.04 9.70 6.39
C ASP A 13 8.34 8.95 5.25
N VAL A 14 7.94 7.69 5.46
CA VAL A 14 7.09 6.95 4.51
C VAL A 14 5.73 7.63 4.39
N LYS A 15 5.14 8.04 5.52
CA LYS A 15 3.92 8.87 5.53
C LYS A 15 4.14 10.18 4.78
N ALA A 16 5.23 10.90 5.06
CA ALA A 16 5.54 12.15 4.37
C ALA A 16 5.71 11.96 2.87
N PHE A 17 6.39 10.88 2.46
CA PHE A 17 6.57 10.52 1.05
C PHE A 17 5.23 10.23 0.36
N LEU A 18 4.37 9.42 0.96
CA LEU A 18 3.02 9.15 0.40
C LEU A 18 2.21 10.44 0.26
N LEU A 19 2.25 11.32 1.27
CA LEU A 19 1.56 12.61 1.25
C LEU A 19 2.07 13.51 0.11
N LEU A 20 3.40 13.60 -0.09
CA LEU A 20 4.00 14.36 -1.20
C LEU A 20 3.53 13.87 -2.58
N HIS A 21 3.21 12.58 -2.68
CA HIS A 21 2.67 11.98 -3.90
C HIS A 21 1.14 11.95 -3.95
N GLY A 22 0.45 12.65 -3.05
CA GLY A 22 -1.01 12.79 -3.06
C GLY A 22 -1.79 11.62 -2.46
N LEU A 23 -1.15 10.77 -1.65
CA LEU A 23 -1.81 9.75 -0.82
C LEU A 23 -1.88 10.26 0.61
N ASP A 24 -3.02 10.83 0.99
CA ASP A 24 -3.25 11.27 2.37
C ASP A 24 -3.33 10.05 3.29
N THR A 25 -2.38 9.98 4.21
CA THR A 25 -2.08 8.80 5.01
C THR A 25 -1.99 9.19 6.47
N GLU A 26 -2.79 8.56 7.33
CA GLU A 26 -2.76 8.75 8.77
C GLU A 26 -1.77 7.80 9.45
N ARG A 27 -1.21 8.27 10.58
CA ARG A 27 -0.35 7.47 11.46
C ARG A 27 -1.21 6.84 12.54
N THR A 28 -1.15 5.52 12.70
CA THR A 28 -1.90 4.79 13.73
C THR A 28 -0.93 4.13 14.73
N ALA A 29 -1.47 3.55 15.80
CA ALA A 29 -0.70 2.75 16.75
C ALA A 29 -0.07 1.49 16.08
N TYR A 30 -0.61 1.05 14.94
CA TYR A 30 -0.24 -0.19 14.27
C TYR A 30 0.50 0.02 12.95
N GLY A 31 0.70 1.27 12.52
CA GLY A 31 1.36 1.56 11.25
C GLY A 31 0.85 2.82 10.57
N LEU A 32 0.49 2.70 9.30
CA LEU A 32 -0.14 3.74 8.50
C LEU A 32 -1.47 3.24 7.93
N ARG A 33 -2.42 4.15 7.73
CA ARG A 33 -3.71 3.88 7.07
C ARG A 33 -4.01 5.01 6.10
N GLY A 34 -4.72 4.73 5.02
CA GLY A 34 -5.19 5.78 4.12
C GLY A 34 -6.27 5.28 3.18
N GLU A 35 -6.90 6.22 2.48
CA GLU A 35 -7.87 5.92 1.45
C GLU A 35 -7.39 6.45 0.10
N LEU A 36 -7.68 5.70 -0.95
CA LEU A 36 -7.36 6.09 -2.32
C LEU A 36 -8.58 5.87 -3.20
N GLU A 37 -8.95 6.88 -3.98
CA GLU A 37 -9.84 6.71 -5.13
C GLU A 37 -9.01 6.57 -6.39
N CYS A 38 -9.14 5.44 -7.08
CA CYS A 38 -8.35 5.14 -8.28
C CYS A 38 -9.13 4.20 -9.20
N GLY A 39 -9.14 4.47 -10.52
CA GLY A 39 -9.87 3.66 -11.49
C GLY A 39 -11.39 3.62 -11.22
N GLY A 40 -11.98 4.71 -10.71
CA GLY A 40 -13.40 4.80 -10.40
C GLY A 40 -13.86 3.99 -9.19
N ARG A 41 -12.93 3.54 -8.34
CA ARG A 41 -13.23 2.79 -7.12
C ARG A 41 -12.42 3.32 -5.94
N ARG A 42 -13.02 3.31 -4.75
CA ARG A 42 -12.37 3.67 -3.50
C ARG A 42 -11.76 2.45 -2.83
N TYR A 43 -10.63 2.65 -2.19
CA TYR A 43 -9.86 1.62 -1.50
C TYR A 43 -9.43 2.15 -0.13
N LEU A 44 -9.49 1.26 0.86
CA LEU A 44 -8.79 1.42 2.14
C LEU A 44 -7.47 0.67 2.05
N TYR A 45 -6.36 1.27 2.48
CA TYR A 45 -5.10 0.56 2.67
C TYR A 45 -4.55 0.75 4.08
N LYS A 46 -3.84 -0.26 4.60
CA LYS A 46 -3.07 -0.17 5.84
C LYS A 46 -1.67 -0.74 5.61
N ILE A 47 -0.64 -0.01 6.03
CA ILE A 47 0.76 -0.44 6.01
C ILE A 47 1.15 -0.79 7.44
N GLY A 48 1.59 -2.03 7.66
CA GLY A 48 1.93 -2.57 8.96
C GLY A 48 3.23 -3.37 8.94
N ARG A 49 3.63 -3.86 10.11
CA ARG A 49 4.72 -4.82 10.24
C ARG A 49 4.12 -6.22 10.34
N ALA A 50 4.61 -7.12 9.48
CA ALA A 50 4.22 -8.51 9.48
C ALA A 50 4.81 -9.24 10.70
N ASN A 51 4.10 -10.26 11.19
CA ASN A 51 4.50 -11.05 12.36
C ASN A 51 5.84 -11.79 12.18
N ASP A 52 6.29 -11.99 10.94
CA ASP A 52 7.53 -12.66 10.58
C ASP A 52 8.73 -11.71 10.36
N GLY A 53 8.55 -10.41 10.58
CA GLY A 53 9.62 -9.41 10.57
C GLY A 53 9.76 -8.57 9.29
N GLY A 54 8.90 -8.76 8.29
CA GLY A 54 8.77 -7.89 7.11
C GLY A 54 7.73 -6.77 7.28
N ASP A 55 7.51 -5.97 6.24
CA ASP A 55 6.43 -4.98 6.21
C ASP A 55 5.35 -5.43 5.22
N ASP A 56 4.09 -5.23 5.59
CA ASP A 56 2.95 -5.64 4.79
C ASP A 56 2.05 -4.45 4.46
N VAL A 57 1.30 -4.58 3.37
CA VAL A 57 0.17 -3.70 3.09
C VAL A 57 -1.08 -4.51 2.81
N SER A 58 -2.15 -4.15 3.52
CA SER A 58 -3.49 -4.63 3.24
C SER A 58 -4.23 -3.60 2.40
N VAL A 59 -5.00 -4.06 1.42
CA VAL A 59 -5.83 -3.23 0.55
C VAL A 59 -7.23 -3.84 0.45
N ARG A 60 -8.25 -3.05 0.74
CA ARG A 60 -9.65 -3.46 0.67
C ARG A 60 -10.45 -2.48 -0.21
N PRO A 61 -11.10 -2.95 -1.28
CA PRO A 61 -12.10 -2.16 -2.00
C PRO A 61 -13.25 -1.73 -1.08
N LEU A 62 -13.70 -0.48 -1.20
CA LEU A 62 -14.87 0.06 -0.49
C LEU A 62 -16.09 0.18 -1.44
N PRO A 63 -17.33 0.14 -0.92
CA PRO A 63 -17.70 -0.03 0.50
C PRO A 63 -17.54 -1.47 1.00
N GLU A 64 -17.46 -2.43 0.09
CA GLU A 64 -17.42 -3.86 0.38
C GLU A 64 -16.34 -4.54 -0.48
N GLY A 65 -15.65 -5.53 0.07
CA GLY A 65 -14.64 -6.29 -0.66
C GLY A 65 -13.76 -7.14 0.22
N LEU A 66 -13.13 -8.14 -0.38
CA LEU A 66 -12.07 -8.90 0.29
C LEU A 66 -10.85 -8.02 0.54
N THR A 67 -10.22 -8.19 1.69
CA THR A 67 -8.93 -7.59 2.01
C THR A 67 -7.81 -8.44 1.38
N TRP A 68 -6.93 -7.78 0.64
CA TRP A 68 -5.77 -8.37 -0.03
C TRP A 68 -4.50 -7.93 0.66
N TRP A 69 -3.56 -8.84 0.89
CA TRP A 69 -2.29 -8.56 1.52
C TRP A 69 -1.16 -8.69 0.51
N PHE A 70 -0.21 -7.76 0.60
CA PHE A 70 1.01 -7.70 -0.18
C PHE A 70 2.19 -7.57 0.76
N TRP A 71 3.29 -8.24 0.45
CA TRP A 71 4.46 -8.28 1.32
C TRP A 71 5.67 -7.67 0.64
N ARG A 72 6.43 -6.90 1.41
CA ARG A 72 7.73 -6.35 0.99
C ARG A 72 8.72 -6.44 2.13
N GLU A 73 10.00 -6.50 1.75
CA GLU A 73 11.11 -6.54 2.71
C GLU A 73 11.25 -5.24 3.52
N ASN A 74 10.68 -4.12 3.04
CA ASN A 74 10.75 -2.83 3.71
C ASN A 74 9.59 -1.88 3.33
N LEU A 75 9.37 -0.87 4.18
CA LEU A 75 8.37 0.19 4.00
C LEU A 75 8.52 1.01 2.71
N GLU A 76 9.74 1.26 2.24
CA GLU A 76 9.97 1.98 0.97
C GLU A 76 9.38 1.19 -0.21
N GLY A 77 9.62 -0.12 -0.23
CA GLY A 77 9.08 -1.04 -1.23
C GLY A 77 7.55 -1.06 -1.21
N ILE A 78 6.93 -0.97 -0.03
CA ILE A 78 5.48 -0.82 0.09
C ILE A 78 5.02 0.51 -0.52
N ALA A 79 5.64 1.63 -0.15
CA ALA A 79 5.23 2.94 -0.65
C ALA A 79 5.33 3.03 -2.18
N ARG A 80 6.43 2.53 -2.76
CA ARG A 80 6.61 2.47 -4.21
C ARG A 80 5.57 1.56 -4.88
N LEU A 81 5.27 0.40 -4.30
CA LEU A 81 4.24 -0.50 -4.80
C LEU A 81 2.87 0.21 -4.92
N LEU A 82 2.48 0.97 -3.90
CA LEU A 82 1.21 1.72 -3.91
C LEU A 82 1.17 2.78 -5.02
N LEU A 83 2.26 3.54 -5.18
CA LEU A 83 2.37 4.60 -6.18
C LEU A 83 2.45 4.04 -7.61
N ASP A 84 3.26 3.01 -7.84
CA ASP A 84 3.38 2.34 -9.14
C ASP A 84 2.05 1.72 -9.56
N ALA A 85 1.31 1.13 -8.62
CA ALA A 85 -0.01 0.61 -8.89
C ALA A 85 -1.00 1.71 -9.28
N ARG A 86 -0.93 2.89 -8.64
CA ARG A 86 -1.76 4.04 -9.01
C ARG A 86 -1.40 4.53 -10.41
N ALA A 87 -0.12 4.71 -10.68
CA ALA A 87 0.38 5.16 -11.99
C ALA A 87 -0.08 4.24 -13.12
N ARG A 88 -0.01 2.92 -12.95
CA ARG A 88 -0.51 1.95 -13.95
C ARG A 88 -1.99 2.10 -14.28
N VAL A 89 -2.82 2.47 -13.30
CA VAL A 89 -4.25 2.74 -13.54
C VAL A 89 -4.43 4.06 -14.27
N GLU A 90 -3.71 5.10 -13.85
CA GLU A 90 -3.73 6.43 -14.48
C GLU A 90 -3.25 6.39 -15.94
N GLU A 91 -2.27 5.53 -16.23
CA GLU A 91 -1.75 5.27 -17.58
C GLU A 91 -2.63 4.31 -18.41
N GLY A 92 -3.71 3.79 -17.84
CA GLY A 92 -4.62 2.85 -18.52
C GLY A 92 -4.05 1.44 -18.74
N GLN A 93 -2.97 1.08 -18.05
CA GLN A 93 -2.36 -0.26 -18.09
C GLN A 93 -3.07 -1.27 -17.19
N ALA A 94 -3.91 -0.81 -16.26
CA ALA A 94 -4.74 -1.64 -15.41
C ALA A 94 -6.13 -1.01 -15.25
N LYS A 95 -7.18 -1.83 -15.12
CA LYS A 95 -8.55 -1.34 -14.97
C LYS A 95 -8.88 -0.91 -13.55
N SER A 96 -8.06 -1.33 -12.58
CA SER A 96 -8.28 -1.05 -11.16
C SER A 96 -6.96 -1.10 -10.39
N TRP A 97 -6.93 -0.43 -9.24
CA TRP A 97 -5.71 -0.39 -8.42
C TRP A 97 -5.31 -1.77 -7.90
N LEU A 98 -6.31 -2.59 -7.54
CA LEU A 98 -6.08 -3.97 -7.14
C LEU A 98 -5.49 -4.81 -8.28
N GLU A 99 -5.98 -4.67 -9.51
CA GLU A 99 -5.39 -5.36 -10.67
C GLU A 99 -3.93 -4.95 -10.88
N ALA A 100 -3.61 -3.67 -10.73
CA ALA A 100 -2.23 -3.18 -10.83
C ALA A 100 -1.33 -3.76 -9.75
N LEU A 101 -1.77 -3.76 -8.49
CA LEU A 101 -1.04 -4.38 -7.37
C LEU A 101 -0.76 -5.87 -7.62
N ARG A 102 -1.73 -6.61 -8.14
CA ARG A 102 -1.59 -8.03 -8.49
C ARG A 102 -0.56 -8.30 -9.58
N HIS A 103 -0.39 -7.36 -10.52
CA HIS A 103 0.63 -7.47 -11.55
C HIS A 103 2.03 -7.10 -11.05
N LEU A 104 2.12 -6.22 -10.05
CA LEU A 104 3.38 -5.74 -9.47
C LEU A 104 3.91 -6.66 -8.37
N ASP A 105 3.05 -7.48 -7.76
CA ASP A 105 3.42 -8.32 -6.63
C ASP A 105 2.86 -9.75 -6.74
N SER A 106 3.76 -10.71 -6.93
CA SER A 106 3.43 -12.13 -7.00
C SER A 106 3.28 -12.79 -5.62
N THR A 107 3.61 -12.11 -4.52
CA THR A 107 3.46 -12.61 -3.14
C THR A 107 2.04 -12.47 -2.59
N MET A 108 1.11 -12.01 -3.43
CA MET A 108 -0.30 -11.83 -3.11
C MET A 108 -0.89 -13.06 -2.41
N SER A 109 -1.26 -12.88 -1.15
CA SER A 109 -2.04 -13.86 -0.38
C SER A 109 -3.42 -13.27 -0.14
N ALA A 110 -4.43 -13.83 -0.80
CA ALA A 110 -5.82 -13.47 -0.56
C ALA A 110 -6.29 -14.14 0.73
N LEU A 111 -7.02 -13.40 1.57
CA LEU A 111 -7.76 -13.87 2.75
C LEU A 111 -6.95 -14.00 4.03
N TRP A 112 -6.94 -12.91 4.81
CA TRP A 112 -7.08 -13.01 6.27
C TRP A 112 -8.53 -12.62 6.62
N PRO A 113 -9.20 -13.27 7.58
CA PRO A 113 -10.55 -12.86 8.02
C PRO A 113 -10.57 -11.37 8.36
N ASP A 114 -11.73 -10.73 8.14
CA ASP A 114 -11.98 -9.31 8.45
C ASP A 114 -11.23 -8.90 9.72
N ASP A 115 -10.21 -8.07 9.53
CA ASP A 115 -9.49 -7.45 10.64
C ASP A 115 -10.56 -6.64 11.42
N PRO A 116 -10.83 -6.96 12.70
CA PRO A 116 -11.92 -6.32 13.45
C PRO A 116 -11.71 -4.82 13.60
N ASP A 117 -10.49 -4.34 13.39
CA ASP A 117 -10.10 -2.92 13.35
C ASP A 117 -10.16 -2.32 11.94
N ALA A 118 -10.72 -3.00 10.93
CA ALA A 118 -10.95 -2.47 9.58
C ALA A 118 -12.20 -1.58 9.48
N THR A 119 -12.72 -1.08 10.59
CA THR A 119 -13.79 -0.06 10.61
C THR A 119 -13.23 1.35 10.50
#